data_AF-A0A832WWA5-F1
#
_entry.id   AF-A0A832WWA5-F1
#
_cell.length_a   1.000
_cell.length_b   1.000
_cell.length_c   1.000
_cell.angle_alpha   90.00
_cell.angle_beta   90.00
_cell.angle_gamma   90.00
#
_symmetry.space_group_name_H-M   'P 1'
#
loop_
_entity.id
_entity.type
_entity.pdbx_description
1 polymer ?
#
loop_
_entity_poly.entity_id
_entity_poly.type
_entity_poly.pdbx_seq_one_letter_code
_entity_poly.pdbx_strand_id
1 'polypeptide(L)'
;MKLIILFGSRARGDYTENSDYDVLVVGDEIPEDPRRVSDDLYLQIVRMFPGEVDPVFMNTNVFLKKLNEGIPFVLQIIEEGKLIEKDEEFWRQVMEIYNKVRPLWDRKGNTWIRKSS
;
A
#
# COMPACT_ATOMS: atom_id res chain seq x y z
N MET A 1 4.24 12.78 -3.91
CA MET A 1 3.51 11.58 -3.44
C MET A 1 2.16 11.53 -4.12
N LYS A 2 1.69 10.33 -4.49
CA LYS A 2 0.38 10.12 -5.09
C LYS A 2 -0.59 9.34 -4.19
N LEU A 3 -0.07 8.51 -3.31
CA LEU A 3 -0.90 7.70 -2.40
C LEU A 3 -0.08 7.32 -1.17
N ILE A 4 -0.68 7.52 0.01
CA ILE A 4 -0.15 7.06 1.29
C ILE A 4 -1.26 6.32 2.03
N ILE A 5 -0.99 5.05 2.35
CA ILE A 5 -1.94 4.19 3.07
C ILE A 5 -1.24 3.61 4.29
N LEU A 6 -1.80 3.85 5.48
CA LEU A 6 -1.44 3.12 6.68
C LEU A 6 -2.08 1.73 6.61
N PHE A 7 -1.30 0.67 6.73
CA PHE A 7 -1.79 -0.71 6.74
C PHE A 7 -1.26 -1.46 7.97
N GLY A 8 -1.39 -2.78 7.97
CA GLY A 8 -0.87 -3.61 9.04
C GLY A 8 -1.73 -3.57 10.30
N SER A 9 -1.13 -3.89 11.44
CA SER A 9 -1.90 -4.11 12.67
C SER A 9 -2.57 -2.83 13.20
N ARG A 10 -1.92 -1.68 12.99
CA ARG A 10 -2.49 -0.37 13.35
C ARG A 10 -3.70 0.00 12.50
N ALA A 11 -3.76 -0.44 11.25
CA ALA A 11 -4.95 -0.24 10.40
C ALA A 11 -6.11 -1.17 10.77
N ARG A 12 -5.82 -2.43 11.15
CA ARG A 12 -6.82 -3.42 11.55
C ARG A 12 -7.32 -3.27 12.99
N GLY A 13 -6.60 -2.53 13.84
CA GLY A 13 -6.97 -2.30 15.24
C GLY A 13 -6.54 -3.40 16.21
N ASP A 14 -5.65 -4.31 15.79
CA ASP A 14 -5.05 -5.40 16.57
C ASP A 14 -3.63 -5.05 17.08
N TYR A 15 -3.27 -3.77 17.10
CA TYR A 15 -1.95 -3.30 17.48
C TYR A 15 -1.73 -3.25 19.00
N THR A 16 -0.48 -3.47 19.41
CA THR A 16 0.02 -3.19 20.76
C THR A 16 0.75 -1.84 20.79
N GLU A 17 1.00 -1.27 21.97
CA GLU A 17 1.68 0.04 22.11
C GLU A 17 3.06 0.10 21.39
N ASN A 18 3.72 -1.06 21.23
CA ASN A 18 5.02 -1.20 20.57
C ASN A 18 4.94 -1.53 19.07
N SER A 19 3.75 -1.54 18.45
CA SER A 19 3.65 -1.89 17.02
C SER A 19 4.13 -0.72 16.15
N ASP A 20 4.94 -1.00 15.15
CA ASP A 20 5.35 0.00 14.15
C ASP A 20 4.15 0.44 13.29
N TYR A 21 4.27 1.60 12.65
CA TYR A 21 3.33 2.06 11.64
C TYR A 21 3.76 1.51 10.26
N ASP A 22 3.06 0.51 9.74
CA ASP A 22 3.28 0.02 8.38
C ASP A 22 2.63 0.96 7.36
N VAL A 23 3.42 1.60 6.50
CA VAL A 23 2.89 2.63 5.58
C VAL A 23 3.30 2.34 4.15
N LEU A 24 2.32 2.22 3.26
CA LEU A 24 2.57 2.16 1.82
C LEU A 24 2.67 3.59 1.30
N VAL A 25 3.74 3.88 0.58
CA VAL A 25 3.98 5.17 -0.07
C VAL A 25 4.19 4.95 -1.56
N VAL A 26 3.37 5.62 -2.38
CA VAL A 26 3.42 5.51 -3.84
C VAL A 26 3.63 6.87 -4.48
N GLY A 27 4.55 6.95 -5.44
CA GLY A 27 4.89 8.18 -6.15
C GLY A 27 5.82 7.95 -7.34
N ASP A 28 5.88 8.92 -8.24
CA ASP A 28 6.78 8.86 -9.40
C ASP A 28 8.24 9.17 -9.02
N GLU A 29 8.43 9.92 -7.93
CA GLU A 29 9.73 10.25 -7.35
C GLU A 29 10.43 9.05 -6.72
N ILE A 30 9.67 7.99 -6.42
CA ILE A 30 10.20 6.76 -5.84
C ILE A 30 10.89 5.96 -6.95
N PRO A 31 12.15 5.54 -6.77
CA PRO A 31 12.82 4.70 -7.77
C PRO A 31 12.12 3.33 -7.87
N GLU A 32 12.13 2.74 -9.07
CA GLU A 32 11.58 1.39 -9.27
C GLU A 32 12.34 0.32 -8.48
N ASP A 33 13.64 0.53 -8.25
CA ASP A 33 14.44 -0.28 -7.34
C ASP A 33 14.33 0.31 -5.92
N PRO A 34 13.64 -0.38 -4.98
CA PRO A 34 13.41 0.13 -3.63
C PRO A 34 14.71 0.33 -2.84
N ARG A 35 15.81 -0.33 -3.23
CA ARG A 35 17.13 -0.16 -2.58
C ARG A 35 17.77 1.19 -2.87
N ARG A 36 17.19 1.98 -3.79
CA ARG A 36 17.68 3.30 -4.19
C ARG A 36 16.88 4.44 -3.59
N VAL A 37 15.89 4.14 -2.74
CA VAL A 37 15.16 5.16 -1.97
C VAL A 37 16.17 5.98 -1.17
N SER A 38 16.06 7.31 -1.24
CA SER A 38 16.98 8.19 -0.53
C SER A 38 16.62 8.31 0.95
N ASP A 39 17.64 8.57 1.78
CA ASP A 39 17.44 8.85 3.21
C ASP A 39 16.52 10.06 3.44
N ASP A 40 16.60 11.08 2.59
CA ASP A 40 15.72 12.26 2.66
C ASP A 40 14.25 11.88 2.50
N LEU A 41 13.95 11.01 1.53
CA LEU A 41 12.60 10.52 1.29
C LEU A 41 12.10 9.65 2.44
N TYR A 42 12.98 8.79 2.97
CA TYR A 42 12.70 8.00 4.15
C TYR A 42 12.36 8.87 5.36
N LEU A 43 13.21 9.85 5.66
CA LEU A 43 13.04 10.78 6.78
C LEU A 43 11.79 11.66 6.63
N GLN A 44 11.44 12.05 5.40
CA GLN A 44 10.19 12.78 5.13
C GLN A 44 8.97 11.98 5.60
N ILE A 45 8.91 10.67 5.29
CA ILE A 45 7.79 9.81 5.68
C ILE A 45 7.78 9.56 7.18
N VAL A 46 8.91 9.22 7.79
CA VAL A 46 8.99 8.96 9.24
C VAL A 46 8.47 10.14 10.06
N ARG A 47 8.77 11.38 9.64
CA ARG A 47 8.33 12.60 10.32
C ARG A 47 6.82 12.86 10.23
N MET A 48 6.09 12.17 9.35
CA MET A 48 4.63 12.30 9.24
C MET A 48 3.88 11.53 10.34
N PHE A 49 4.56 10.64 11.06
CA PHE A 49 3.94 9.78 12.06
C PHE A 49 4.59 9.98 13.44
N PRO A 50 3.83 9.80 14.54
CA PRO A 50 4.31 10.08 15.89
C PRO A 50 5.20 8.98 16.49
N GLY A 51 5.61 7.95 15.74
CA GLY A 51 6.35 6.80 16.24
C GLY A 51 7.18 6.10 15.17
N GLU A 52 7.67 4.90 15.47
CA GLU A 52 8.44 4.08 14.52
C GLU A 52 7.57 3.71 13.31
N VAL A 53 8.12 3.89 12.11
CA VAL A 53 7.42 3.66 10.84
C VAL A 53 8.24 2.64 10.04
N ASP A 54 7.56 1.65 9.48
CA ASP A 54 8.12 0.76 8.46
C ASP A 54 7.49 1.11 7.10
N PRO A 55 8.11 2.02 6.32
CA PRO A 55 7.56 2.45 5.05
C PRO A 55 7.89 1.47 3.92
N VAL A 56 6.85 1.04 3.21
CA VAL A 56 6.97 0.34 1.93
C VAL A 56 6.86 1.36 0.79
N PHE A 57 7.99 1.68 0.17
CA PHE A 57 8.04 2.57 -1.00
C PHE A 57 7.78 1.79 -2.29
N MET A 58 6.89 2.31 -3.14
CA MET A 58 6.71 1.80 -4.51
C MET A 58 6.63 2.92 -5.53
N ASN A 59 7.41 2.81 -6.60
CA ASN A 59 7.15 3.61 -7.79
C ASN A 59 5.72 3.37 -8.31
N THR A 60 5.08 4.41 -8.80
CA THR A 60 3.72 4.35 -9.36
C THR A 60 3.52 3.23 -10.38
N ASN A 61 4.46 3.05 -11.32
CA ASN A 61 4.35 2.00 -12.34
C ASN A 61 4.46 0.59 -11.72
N VAL A 62 5.37 0.41 -10.76
CA VAL A 62 5.56 -0.85 -10.04
C VAL A 62 4.30 -1.19 -9.22
N PHE A 63 3.73 -0.21 -8.54
CA PHE A 63 2.49 -0.39 -7.78
C PHE A 63 1.32 -0.79 -8.69
N LEU A 64 1.08 -0.04 -9.77
CA LEU A 64 -0.01 -0.32 -10.72
C LEU A 64 0.17 -1.68 -11.39
N LYS A 65 1.40 -2.09 -11.70
CA LYS A 65 1.69 -3.43 -12.22
C LYS A 65 1.28 -4.52 -11.22
N LYS A 66 1.74 -4.42 -9.97
CA LYS A 66 1.39 -5.39 -8.92
C LYS A 66 -0.11 -5.43 -8.63
N LEU A 67 -0.79 -4.29 -8.70
CA LEU A 67 -2.23 -4.21 -8.56
C LEU A 67 -2.94 -4.94 -9.71
N ASN A 68 -2.53 -4.71 -10.96
CA ASN A 68 -3.08 -5.41 -12.13
C ASN A 68 -2.82 -6.92 -12.09
N GLU A 69 -1.65 -7.34 -11.62
CA GLU A 69 -1.30 -8.75 -11.41
C GLU A 69 -2.09 -9.40 -10.26
N GLY A 70 -2.78 -8.58 -9.45
CA GLY A 70 -3.56 -9.04 -8.31
C GLY A 70 -2.70 -9.55 -7.17
N ILE A 71 -1.52 -8.97 -6.95
CA ILE A 71 -0.65 -9.34 -5.84
C ILE A 71 -1.42 -9.20 -4.51
N PRO A 72 -1.63 -10.29 -3.75
CA PRO A 72 -2.49 -10.28 -2.55
C PRO A 72 -2.14 -9.20 -1.54
N PHE A 73 -0.84 -8.93 -1.34
CA PHE A 73 -0.37 -7.87 -0.45
C PHE A 73 -0.93 -6.49 -0.83
N VAL A 74 -0.92 -6.14 -2.12
CA VAL A 74 -1.43 -4.86 -2.61
C VAL A 74 -2.95 -4.80 -2.49
N LEU A 75 -3.65 -5.90 -2.82
CA LEU A 75 -5.11 -5.98 -2.66
C LEU A 75 -5.52 -5.80 -1.21
N GLN A 76 -4.81 -6.44 -0.28
CA GLN A 76 -5.06 -6.33 1.14
C GLN A 76 -4.82 -4.91 1.67
N ILE A 77 -3.76 -4.24 1.24
CA ILE A 77 -3.50 -2.84 1.64
C ILE A 77 -4.65 -1.93 1.18
N ILE A 78 -5.15 -2.10 -0.04
CA ILE A 78 -6.28 -1.29 -0.54
C ILE A 78 -7.57 -1.61 0.22
N GLU A 79 -7.79 -2.88 0.59
CA GLU A 79 -9.02 -3.33 1.25
C GLU A 79 -9.08 -2.98 2.74
N GLU A 80 -7.96 -3.09 3.46
CA GLU A 80 -7.89 -2.90 4.92
C GLU A 80 -7.22 -1.61 5.35
N GLY A 81 -6.45 -1.00 4.47
CA GLY A 81 -5.63 0.14 4.81
C GLY A 81 -6.45 1.40 5.05
N LYS A 82 -5.94 2.25 5.95
CA LYS A 82 -6.46 3.59 6.19
C LYS A 82 -5.75 4.57 5.27
N LEU A 83 -6.52 5.19 4.39
CA LEU A 83 -6.04 6.24 3.50
C LEU A 83 -5.57 7.46 4.32
N ILE A 84 -4.32 7.87 4.12
CA ILE A 84 -3.73 9.05 4.77
C ILE A 84 -3.69 10.22 3.77
N GLU A 85 -3.21 9.94 2.56
CA GLU A 85 -3.09 10.93 1.49
C GLU A 85 -3.41 10.27 0.14
N LYS A 86 -4.06 11.01 -0.76
CA LYS A 86 -4.25 10.59 -2.14
C LYS A 86 -4.26 11.78 -3.10
N ASP A 87 -3.68 11.56 -4.25
CA ASP A 87 -4.05 12.26 -5.47
C ASP A 87 -5.37 11.66 -5.99
N GLU A 88 -6.37 12.51 -6.27
CA GLU A 88 -7.72 12.05 -6.62
C GLU A 88 -7.78 11.36 -7.98
N GLU A 89 -7.01 11.83 -8.97
CA GLU A 89 -6.97 11.21 -10.29
C GLU A 89 -6.32 9.83 -10.24
N PHE A 90 -5.17 9.74 -9.55
CA PHE A 90 -4.48 8.48 -9.33
C PHE A 90 -5.35 7.51 -8.53
N TRP A 91 -6.00 7.95 -7.46
CA TRP A 91 -6.88 7.08 -6.67
C TRP A 91 -8.04 6.53 -7.47
N ARG A 92 -8.65 7.33 -8.36
CA ARG A 92 -9.68 6.85 -9.28
C ARG A 92 -9.15 5.73 -10.18
N GLN A 93 -7.96 5.90 -10.75
CA GLN A 93 -7.31 4.86 -11.57
C GLN A 93 -7.05 3.58 -10.76
N VAL A 94 -6.55 3.71 -9.53
CA VAL A 94 -6.32 2.58 -8.62
C VAL A 94 -7.61 1.81 -8.37
N MET A 95 -8.71 2.52 -8.07
CA MET A 95 -10.00 1.89 -7.81
C MET A 95 -10.61 1.24 -9.06
N GLU A 96 -10.43 1.81 -10.25
CA GLU A 96 -10.85 1.20 -11.50
C GLU A 96 -10.16 -0.15 -11.75
N ILE A 97 -8.86 -0.25 -11.47
CA ILE A 97 -8.10 -1.51 -11.60
C ILE A 97 -8.51 -2.48 -10.49
N TYR A 98 -8.54 -2.02 -9.25
CA TYR A 98 -8.90 -2.83 -8.09
C TYR A 98 -10.28 -3.49 -8.27
N ASN A 99 -11.28 -2.73 -8.74
CA ASN A 99 -12.63 -3.25 -8.96
C ASN A 99 -12.71 -4.32 -10.06
N LYS A 100 -11.77 -4.34 -11.02
CA LYS A 100 -11.66 -5.41 -12.04
C LYS A 100 -10.94 -6.64 -11.50
N VAL A 101 -9.91 -6.45 -10.69
CA VAL A 101 -9.04 -7.53 -10.21
C VAL A 101 -9.60 -8.22 -8.97
N ARG A 102 -10.10 -7.47 -7.99
CA ARG A 102 -10.58 -7.96 -6.69
C ARG A 102 -11.63 -9.08 -6.80
N PRO A 103 -12.61 -9.05 -7.73
CA PRO A 103 -13.60 -10.13 -7.86
C PRO A 103 -13.01 -11.48 -8.28
N LEU A 104 -11.81 -11.50 -8.86
CA LEU A 104 -11.09 -12.71 -9.27
C LEU A 104 -10.48 -13.46 -8.08
N TRP A 105 -10.59 -12.92 -6.87
CA TRP A 105 -10.02 -13.50 -5.66
C TRP A 105 -11.09 -13.77 -4.62
N ASP A 106 -11.01 -14.95 -4.01
CA ASP A 106 -11.71 -15.28 -2.78
C ASP A 106 -10.82 -15.01 -1.58
N ARG A 107 -11.43 -14.47 -0.52
CA ARG A 107 -10.75 -14.15 0.72
C ARG A 107 -11.31 -15.00 1.85
N LYS A 108 -10.44 -15.80 2.50
CA LYS A 108 -10.77 -16.63 3.66
C LYS A 108 -9.85 -16.24 4.82
N GLY A 109 -10.32 -15.34 5.69
CA GLY A 109 -9.49 -14.70 6.70
C GLY A 109 -8.37 -13.88 6.05
N ASN A 110 -7.12 -14.24 6.33
CA ASN A 110 -5.92 -13.59 5.77
C ASN A 110 -5.43 -14.26 4.47
N THR A 111 -6.08 -15.33 4.02
CA THR A 111 -5.67 -16.08 2.83
C THR A 111 -6.44 -15.60 1.60
N TRP A 112 -5.69 -15.33 0.53
CA TRP A 112 -6.20 -14.96 -0.78
C TRP A 112 -6.05 -16.13 -1.75
N ILE A 113 -7.16 -16.57 -2.34
CA ILE A 113 -7.21 -17.68 -3.31
C ILE A 113 -7.72 -17.12 -4.63
N ARG A 114 -6.91 -17.22 -5.68
CA ARG A 114 -7.35 -16.82 -7.03
C ARG A 114 -8.41 -17.81 -7.50
N LYS A 115 -9.55 -17.31 -7.96
CA LYS A 115 -10.61 -18.14 -8.54
C LYS A 115 -10.07 -18.76 -9.82
N SER A 116 -10.09 -20.08 -9.88
CA SER A 116 -9.88 -20.81 -11.13
C SER A 116 -11.04 -20.47 -12.06
N SER A 117 -10.75 -19.91 -13.23
CA SER A 117 -11.72 -19.75 -14.32
C SER A 117 -12.09 -21.10 -14.91
#